data_AF-A0A2E5ULP6-F1
#
_entry.id   AF-A0A2E5ULP6-F1
#
_cell.length_a   1.000
_cell.length_b   1.000
_cell.length_c   1.000
_cell.angle_alpha   90.00
_cell.angle_beta   90.00
_cell.angle_gamma   90.00
#
_symmetry.space_group_name_H-M   'P 1'
#
loop_
_entity.id
_entity.type
_entity.pdbx_description
1 polymer ?
#
loop_
_entity_poly.entity_id
_entity_poly.type
_entity_poly.pdbx_seq_one_letter_code
_entity_poly.pdbx_strand_id
1 'polypeptide(L)'
;MSGQSLDSQPDRVSATGAFIRSLIVPGWGQSAAGSPGRGAFYFGVEGASIWMVLKTARNLSSARSQLKTLEDGARVELAMSQGLQGSALDQAVKEYKGVSEASTLVENRSQQREDWMAVSIFFLLFGAADAFVTAHLQDFPEALEANLEVSPESGVGLGLSLPVNLFR
;
A
#
# COMPACT_ATOMS: atom_id res chain seq x y z
N MET A 1 -28.57 45.09 -18.95
CA MET A 1 -27.86 44.10 -19.79
C MET A 1 -27.15 43.16 -18.83
N SER A 2 -27.86 42.10 -18.41
CA SER A 2 -27.43 41.22 -17.32
C SER A 2 -26.74 40.01 -17.92
N GLY A 3 -25.41 40.00 -17.87
CA GLY A 3 -24.60 38.85 -18.26
C GLY A 3 -24.82 37.73 -17.24
N GLN A 4 -25.46 36.66 -17.66
CA GLN A 4 -25.57 35.42 -16.91
C GLN A 4 -24.17 34.91 -16.60
N SER A 5 -23.86 34.74 -15.32
CA SER A 5 -22.76 33.91 -14.86
C SER A 5 -23.02 32.50 -15.35
N LEU A 6 -22.24 32.05 -16.33
CA LEU A 6 -22.16 30.64 -16.69
C LEU A 6 -21.66 29.91 -15.44
N ASP A 7 -22.58 29.33 -14.68
CA ASP A 7 -22.28 28.32 -13.68
C ASP A 7 -21.47 27.24 -14.38
N SER A 8 -20.16 27.25 -14.15
CA SER A 8 -19.27 26.19 -14.57
C SER A 8 -19.67 24.94 -13.79
N GLN A 9 -20.50 24.10 -14.39
CA GLN A 9 -20.68 22.73 -13.92
C GLN A 9 -19.27 22.13 -13.76
N PRO A 10 -18.90 21.61 -12.58
CA PRO A 10 -17.59 21.01 -12.40
C PRO A 10 -17.39 19.93 -13.47
N ASP A 11 -16.25 19.97 -14.17
CA ASP A 11 -15.92 19.03 -15.23
C ASP A 11 -16.04 17.59 -14.69
N ARG A 12 -17.06 16.88 -15.17
CA ARG A 12 -17.40 15.54 -14.69
C ARG A 12 -16.30 14.56 -15.07
N VAL A 13 -15.86 13.75 -14.12
CA VAL A 13 -14.79 12.79 -14.37
C VAL A 13 -15.40 11.42 -14.67
N SER A 14 -15.11 10.88 -15.85
CA SER A 14 -15.49 9.50 -16.19
C SER A 14 -14.94 8.52 -15.15
N ALA A 15 -15.79 7.62 -14.63
CA ALA A 15 -15.40 6.65 -13.61
C ALA A 15 -14.27 5.71 -14.04
N THR A 16 -14.33 5.18 -15.26
CA THR A 16 -13.23 4.41 -15.85
C THR A 16 -11.97 5.27 -15.97
N GLY A 17 -12.13 6.55 -16.32
CA GLY A 17 -11.02 7.50 -16.36
C GLY A 17 -10.42 7.79 -14.98
N ALA A 18 -11.20 7.83 -13.91
CA ALA A 18 -10.72 8.03 -12.54
C ALA A 18 -9.94 6.78 -12.05
N PHE A 19 -10.47 5.58 -12.34
CA PHE A 19 -9.80 4.31 -12.05
C PHE A 19 -8.40 4.24 -12.66
N ILE A 20 -8.29 4.49 -13.98
CA ILE A 20 -7.01 4.42 -14.71
C ILE A 20 -6.01 5.46 -14.19
N ARG A 21 -6.47 6.68 -13.89
CA ARG A 21 -5.61 7.71 -13.28
C ARG A 21 -5.03 7.25 -11.95
N SER A 22 -5.84 6.63 -11.09
CA SER A 22 -5.38 6.11 -9.79
C SER A 22 -4.46 4.89 -9.90
N LEU A 23 -4.55 4.09 -10.97
CA LEU A 23 -3.58 3.03 -11.24
C LEU A 23 -2.21 3.57 -11.68
N ILE A 24 -2.18 4.70 -12.40
CA ILE A 24 -0.92 5.32 -12.86
C ILE A 24 -0.28 6.10 -11.72
N VAL A 25 -1.07 6.94 -11.05
CA VAL A 25 -0.63 7.74 -9.90
C VAL A 25 -1.62 7.50 -8.77
N PRO A 26 -1.22 6.78 -7.70
CA PRO A 26 -2.07 6.50 -6.55
C PRO A 26 -2.72 7.78 -6.01
N GLY A 27 -4.04 7.78 -5.90
CA GLY A 27 -4.81 8.93 -5.41
C GLY A 27 -5.19 10.00 -6.46
N TRP A 28 -4.72 9.91 -7.72
CA TRP A 28 -5.01 10.92 -8.74
C TRP A 28 -6.49 10.93 -9.15
N GLY A 29 -7.12 9.77 -9.30
CA GLY A 29 -8.55 9.66 -9.63
C GLY A 29 -9.45 10.28 -8.57
N GLN A 30 -9.13 10.11 -7.29
CA GLN A 30 -9.86 10.72 -6.17
C GLN A 30 -9.76 12.24 -6.18
N SER A 31 -8.54 12.78 -6.38
CA SER A 31 -8.30 14.22 -6.45
C SER A 31 -9.03 14.84 -7.64
N ALA A 32 -8.99 14.18 -8.81
CA ALA A 32 -9.74 14.61 -9.99
C ALA A 32 -11.26 14.57 -9.75
N ALA A 33 -11.75 13.60 -8.98
CA ALA A 33 -13.17 13.45 -8.67
C ALA A 33 -13.68 14.38 -7.55
N GLY A 34 -12.87 15.33 -7.05
CA GLY A 34 -13.27 16.30 -6.03
C GLY A 34 -13.03 15.84 -4.58
N SER A 35 -12.27 14.77 -4.36
CA SER A 35 -12.00 14.20 -3.02
C SER A 35 -10.50 14.19 -2.67
N PRO A 36 -9.83 15.36 -2.59
CA PRO A 36 -8.38 15.44 -2.41
C PRO A 36 -7.87 14.77 -1.12
N GLY A 37 -8.68 14.73 -0.05
CA GLY A 37 -8.34 14.03 1.19
C GLY A 37 -8.16 12.52 0.99
N ARG A 38 -9.02 11.89 0.18
CA ARG A 38 -8.90 10.46 -0.18
C ARG A 38 -7.67 10.25 -1.06
N GLY A 39 -7.43 11.15 -2.01
CA GLY A 39 -6.25 11.11 -2.88
C GLY A 39 -4.94 11.14 -2.09
N ALA A 40 -4.83 12.06 -1.12
CA ALA A 40 -3.67 12.16 -0.23
C ALA A 40 -3.45 10.88 0.59
N PHE A 41 -4.51 10.25 1.09
CA PHE A 41 -4.43 8.99 1.82
C PHE A 41 -3.81 7.87 0.97
N TYR A 42 -4.34 7.62 -0.22
CA TYR A 42 -3.82 6.54 -1.10
C TYR A 42 -2.40 6.81 -1.56
N PHE A 43 -2.07 8.05 -1.90
CA PHE A 43 -0.70 8.43 -2.24
C PHE A 43 0.29 8.17 -1.09
N GLY A 44 -0.10 8.53 0.14
CA GLY A 44 0.73 8.33 1.33
C GLY A 44 0.96 6.85 1.65
N VAL A 45 -0.11 6.05 1.64
CA VAL A 45 -0.03 4.60 1.91
C VAL A 45 0.81 3.90 0.84
N GLU A 46 0.61 4.22 -0.43
CA GLU A 46 1.37 3.60 -1.52
C GLU A 46 2.85 4.02 -1.46
N GLY A 47 3.14 5.29 -1.20
CA GLY A 47 4.51 5.77 -1.01
C GLY A 47 5.23 5.07 0.15
N ALA A 48 4.55 4.87 1.28
CA ALA A 48 5.08 4.14 2.42
C ALA A 48 5.34 2.66 2.07
N SER A 49 4.42 2.03 1.33
CA SER A 49 4.52 0.63 0.92
C SER A 49 5.68 0.40 -0.04
N ILE A 50 5.82 1.25 -1.07
CA ILE A 50 6.95 1.21 -2.02
C ILE A 50 8.28 1.42 -1.28
N TRP A 51 8.36 2.37 -0.36
CA TRP A 51 9.55 2.57 0.44
C TRP A 51 9.92 1.32 1.26
N MET A 52 8.93 0.64 1.84
CA MET A 52 9.15 -0.62 2.56
C MET A 52 9.62 -1.75 1.63
N VAL A 53 9.10 -1.86 0.41
CA VAL A 53 9.59 -2.81 -0.59
C VAL A 53 11.07 -2.55 -0.93
N LEU A 54 11.45 -1.29 -1.13
CA LEU A 54 12.84 -0.92 -1.40
C LEU A 54 13.76 -1.20 -0.20
N LYS A 55 13.32 -0.84 1.01
CA LYS A 55 14.07 -1.08 2.25
C LYS A 55 14.29 -2.57 2.48
N THR A 56 13.26 -3.38 2.31
CA THR A 56 13.32 -4.84 2.50
C THR A 56 14.16 -5.52 1.42
N ALA A 57 14.13 -5.04 0.18
CA ALA A 57 15.03 -5.51 -0.88
C ALA A 57 16.52 -5.31 -0.53
N ARG A 58 16.87 -4.16 0.05
CA ARG A 58 18.25 -3.90 0.53
C ARG A 58 18.64 -4.82 1.67
N ASN A 59 17.75 -5.01 2.64
CA ASN A 59 17.99 -5.91 3.77
C ASN A 59 18.19 -7.36 3.32
N LEU A 60 17.37 -7.82 2.36
CA LEU A 60 17.48 -9.15 1.77
C LEU A 60 18.82 -9.33 1.05
N SER A 61 19.27 -8.33 0.29
CA SER A 61 20.57 -8.37 -0.38
C SER A 61 21.73 -8.50 0.62
N SER A 62 21.70 -7.74 1.71
CA SER A 62 22.72 -7.82 2.76
C SER A 62 22.71 -9.19 3.45
N ALA A 63 21.53 -9.74 3.77
CA ALA A 63 21.40 -11.06 4.37
C ALA A 63 21.94 -12.17 3.45
N ARG A 64 21.65 -12.11 2.14
CA ARG A 64 22.20 -13.06 1.15
C ARG A 64 23.71 -12.97 1.05
N SER A 65 24.28 -11.76 1.10
CA SER A 65 25.73 -11.59 1.10
C SER A 65 26.37 -12.20 2.34
N GLN A 66 25.75 -12.05 3.52
CA GLN A 66 26.26 -12.65 4.76
C GLN A 66 26.19 -14.17 4.72
N LEU A 67 25.06 -14.72 4.26
CA LEU A 67 24.89 -16.16 4.07
C LEU A 67 26.00 -16.74 3.19
N LYS A 68 26.27 -16.11 2.05
CA LYS A 68 27.32 -16.57 1.13
C LYS A 68 28.71 -16.59 1.80
N THR A 69 29.06 -15.55 2.54
CA THR A 69 30.34 -15.52 3.28
C THR A 69 30.43 -16.63 4.32
N LEU A 70 29.33 -16.92 5.02
CA LEU A 70 29.27 -18.00 6.01
C LEU A 70 29.34 -19.38 5.36
N GLU A 71 28.67 -19.59 4.22
CA GLU A 71 28.76 -20.83 3.42
C GLU A 71 30.18 -21.06 2.93
N ASP A 72 30.83 -20.04 2.37
CA ASP A 72 32.21 -20.09 1.88
C ASP A 72 33.18 -20.45 3.03
N GLY A 73 33.00 -19.85 4.22
CA GLY A 73 33.80 -20.14 5.41
C GLY A 73 33.58 -21.55 5.97
N ALA A 74 32.31 -21.95 6.15
CA ALA A 74 31.95 -23.28 6.66
C ALA A 74 32.43 -24.39 5.72
N ARG A 75 32.37 -24.17 4.40
CA ARG A 75 32.87 -25.12 3.40
C ARG A 75 34.37 -25.36 3.57
N VAL A 76 35.15 -24.30 3.74
CA VAL A 76 36.59 -24.39 3.94
C VAL A 76 36.92 -25.11 5.26
N GLU A 77 36.23 -24.74 6.35
CA GLU A 77 36.42 -25.36 7.67
C GLU A 77 36.12 -26.87 7.65
N LEU A 78 34.97 -27.27 7.11
CA LEU A 78 34.52 -28.66 7.06
C LEU A 78 35.39 -29.52 6.13
N ALA A 79 35.82 -28.96 4.99
CA ALA A 79 36.73 -29.66 4.07
C ALA A 79 38.10 -29.92 4.72
N MET A 80 38.64 -28.96 5.48
CA MET A 80 39.95 -29.10 6.14
C MET A 80 39.90 -29.95 7.41
N SER A 81 38.87 -29.78 8.24
CA SER A 81 38.79 -30.45 9.55
C SER A 81 38.24 -31.87 9.48
N GLN A 82 37.29 -32.14 8.58
CA GLN A 82 36.61 -33.43 8.48
C GLN A 82 36.88 -34.15 7.15
N GLY A 83 37.59 -33.53 6.21
CA GLY A 83 37.88 -34.12 4.90
C GLY A 83 36.64 -34.33 4.02
N LEU A 84 35.53 -33.67 4.36
CA LEU A 84 34.26 -33.82 3.64
C LEU A 84 34.38 -33.26 2.22
N GLN A 85 33.76 -33.94 1.25
CA GLN A 85 33.75 -33.56 -0.16
C GLN A 85 32.40 -33.84 -0.82
N GLY A 86 32.16 -33.22 -1.96
CA GLY A 86 30.95 -33.42 -2.76
C GLY A 86 29.67 -33.14 -1.98
N SER A 87 28.65 -33.99 -2.17
CA SER A 87 27.33 -33.81 -1.55
C SER A 87 27.34 -33.88 -0.03
N ALA A 88 28.26 -34.64 0.57
CA ALA A 88 28.41 -34.74 2.02
C ALA A 88 28.86 -33.40 2.63
N LEU A 89 29.77 -32.69 1.92
CA LEU A 89 30.18 -31.34 2.30
C LEU A 89 29.04 -30.34 2.16
N ASP A 90 28.31 -30.37 1.04
CA ASP A 90 27.20 -29.45 0.81
C ASP A 90 26.08 -29.60 1.84
N GLN A 91 25.81 -30.83 2.29
CA GLN A 91 24.84 -31.08 3.35
C GLN A 91 25.35 -30.57 4.70
N ALA A 92 26.60 -30.86 5.06
CA ALA A 92 27.19 -30.39 6.30
C ALA A 92 27.28 -28.84 6.37
N VAL A 93 27.54 -28.18 5.24
CA VAL A 93 27.53 -26.71 5.14
C VAL A 93 26.15 -26.14 5.44
N LYS A 94 25.08 -26.73 4.90
CA LYS A 94 23.70 -26.29 5.16
C LYS A 94 23.30 -26.47 6.63
N GLU A 95 23.78 -27.53 7.26
CA GLU A 95 23.51 -27.84 8.67
C GLU A 95 24.42 -27.06 9.64
N TYR A 96 25.48 -26.43 9.13
CA TYR A 96 26.37 -25.60 9.93
C TYR A 96 25.57 -24.46 10.59
N LYS A 97 25.67 -24.35 11.92
CA LYS A 97 24.82 -23.46 12.73
C LYS A 97 24.70 -22.04 12.16
N GLY A 98 25.84 -21.40 11.85
CA GLY A 98 25.85 -20.04 11.30
C GLY A 98 25.18 -19.92 9.92
N VAL A 99 25.32 -20.93 9.06
CA VAL A 99 24.71 -20.98 7.73
C VAL A 99 23.20 -21.19 7.84
N SER A 100 22.76 -22.15 8.68
CA SER A 100 21.34 -22.43 8.91
C SER A 100 20.59 -21.22 9.49
N GLU A 101 21.18 -20.54 10.48
CA GLU A 101 20.62 -19.30 11.05
C GLU A 101 20.55 -18.17 10.01
N ALA A 102 21.61 -17.97 9.23
CA ALA A 102 21.63 -16.96 8.17
C ALA A 102 20.65 -17.28 7.03
N SER A 103 20.46 -18.56 6.70
CA SER A 103 19.50 -19.02 5.70
C SER A 103 18.06 -18.72 6.15
N THR A 104 17.74 -19.02 7.42
CA THR A 104 16.45 -18.67 8.03
C THR A 104 16.21 -17.16 8.01
N LEU A 105 17.26 -16.35 8.28
CA LEU A 105 17.16 -14.90 8.19
C LEU A 105 16.87 -14.43 6.75
N VAL A 106 17.52 -15.00 5.74
CA VAL A 106 17.27 -14.68 4.32
C VAL A 106 15.82 -14.99 3.96
N GLU A 107 15.31 -16.15 4.37
CA GLU A 107 13.92 -16.56 4.14
C GLU A 107 12.93 -15.57 4.75
N ASN A 108 13.11 -15.23 6.04
CA ASN A 108 12.28 -14.24 6.73
C ASN A 108 12.30 -12.86 6.03
N ARG A 109 13.45 -12.45 5.49
CA ARG A 109 13.58 -11.18 4.74
C ARG A 109 12.93 -11.23 3.36
N SER A 110 12.87 -12.42 2.74
CA SER A 110 12.14 -12.62 1.48
C SER A 110 10.65 -12.49 1.72
N GLN A 111 10.12 -13.21 2.72
CA GLN A 111 8.71 -13.15 3.10
C GLN A 111 8.29 -11.72 3.47
N GLN A 112 9.10 -11.03 4.27
CA GLN A 112 8.83 -9.63 4.61
C GLN A 112 8.70 -8.73 3.36
N ARG A 113 9.54 -8.93 2.33
CA ARG A 113 9.44 -8.17 1.09
C ARG A 113 8.16 -8.52 0.33
N GLU A 114 7.82 -9.80 0.27
CA GLU A 114 6.61 -10.31 -0.39
C GLU A 114 5.34 -9.74 0.25
N ASP A 115 5.28 -9.68 1.58
CA ASP A 115 4.18 -9.05 2.32
C ASP A 115 4.00 -7.58 1.93
N TRP A 116 5.09 -6.81 1.86
CA TRP A 116 5.02 -5.41 1.45
C TRP A 116 4.64 -5.21 -0.02
N MET A 117 5.02 -6.14 -0.91
CA MET A 117 4.55 -6.14 -2.29
C MET A 117 3.03 -6.43 -2.34
N ALA A 118 2.54 -7.36 -1.53
CA ALA A 118 1.12 -7.67 -1.45
C ALA A 118 0.32 -6.45 -0.95
N VAL A 119 0.80 -5.77 0.10
CA VAL A 119 0.20 -4.54 0.62
C VAL A 119 0.14 -3.43 -0.45
N SER A 120 1.25 -3.20 -1.15
CA SER A 120 1.32 -2.21 -2.25
C SER A 120 0.31 -2.53 -3.36
N ILE A 121 0.31 -3.77 -3.88
CA ILE A 121 -0.64 -4.18 -4.92
C ILE A 121 -2.08 -4.05 -4.43
N PHE A 122 -2.37 -4.43 -3.18
CA PHE A 122 -3.69 -4.30 -2.59
C PHE A 122 -4.15 -2.83 -2.56
N PHE A 123 -3.34 -1.92 -2.01
CA PHE A 123 -3.74 -0.52 -1.88
C PHE A 123 -3.79 0.23 -3.21
N LEU A 124 -2.95 -0.15 -4.17
CA LEU A 124 -3.04 0.34 -5.54
C LEU A 124 -4.40 0.01 -6.17
N LEU A 125 -4.81 -1.27 -6.12
CA LEU A 125 -6.07 -1.73 -6.70
C LEU A 125 -7.27 -1.19 -5.91
N PHE A 126 -7.19 -1.20 -4.58
CA PHE A 126 -8.23 -0.69 -3.71
C PHE A 126 -8.44 0.82 -3.94
N GLY A 127 -7.37 1.59 -4.04
CA GLY A 127 -7.42 3.01 -4.41
C GLY A 127 -7.99 3.24 -5.80
N ALA A 128 -7.70 2.39 -6.78
CA ALA A 128 -8.32 2.51 -8.10
C ALA A 128 -9.84 2.23 -8.03
N ALA A 129 -10.26 1.19 -7.34
CA ALA A 129 -11.67 0.87 -7.13
C ALA A 129 -12.40 1.99 -6.38
N ASP A 130 -11.77 2.56 -5.35
CA ASP A 130 -12.28 3.70 -4.60
C ASP A 130 -12.50 4.94 -5.48
N ALA A 131 -11.56 5.23 -6.39
CA ALA A 131 -11.69 6.33 -7.35
C ALA A 131 -12.85 6.09 -8.33
N PHE A 132 -13.03 4.85 -8.78
CA PHE A 132 -14.16 4.47 -9.63
C PHE A 132 -15.50 4.69 -8.94
N VAL A 133 -15.62 4.32 -7.66
CA VAL A 133 -16.83 4.56 -6.86
C VAL A 133 -17.03 6.05 -6.63
N THR A 134 -15.98 6.78 -6.26
CA THR A 134 -16.05 8.24 -6.03
C THR A 134 -16.55 8.98 -7.27
N ALA A 135 -16.08 8.60 -8.45
CA ALA A 135 -16.54 9.18 -9.70
C ALA A 135 -18.01 8.86 -10.01
N HIS A 136 -18.50 7.65 -9.69
CA HIS A 136 -19.93 7.33 -9.79
C HIS A 136 -20.80 8.12 -8.81
N LEU A 137 -20.26 8.43 -7.64
CA LEU A 137 -20.99 9.17 -6.61
C LEU A 137 -21.15 10.66 -6.93
N GLN A 138 -20.47 11.18 -7.97
CA GLN A 138 -20.65 12.56 -8.43
C GLN A 138 -22.09 12.87 -8.88
N ASP A 139 -22.85 11.85 -9.27
CA ASP A 139 -24.24 11.99 -9.72
C ASP A 139 -25.28 11.95 -8.57
N PHE A 140 -24.85 11.72 -7.33
CA PHE A 140 -25.75 11.67 -6.18
C PHE A 140 -25.91 13.05 -5.52
N PRO A 141 -27.13 13.42 -5.07
CA PRO A 141 -27.36 14.69 -4.39
C PRO A 141 -26.52 14.80 -3.10
N GLU A 142 -26.23 16.04 -2.71
CA GLU A 142 -25.31 16.42 -1.63
C GLU A 142 -25.50 15.58 -0.36
N ALA A 143 -24.37 15.17 0.24
CA ALA A 143 -24.36 14.24 1.36
C ALA A 143 -25.15 14.81 2.55
N LEU A 144 -25.94 13.95 3.18
CA LEU A 144 -26.50 14.15 4.52
C LEU A 144 -25.44 14.76 5.44
N GLU A 145 -25.65 16.00 5.92
CA GLU A 145 -24.78 16.57 6.93
C GLU A 145 -25.00 15.80 8.23
N ALA A 146 -24.00 15.00 8.60
CA ALA A 146 -23.96 14.30 9.88
C ALA A 146 -23.26 15.20 10.89
N ASN A 147 -24.03 15.87 11.74
CA ASN A 147 -23.47 16.69 12.82
C ASN A 147 -23.36 15.85 14.09
N LEU A 148 -22.14 15.81 14.63
CA LEU A 148 -21.88 15.24 15.95
C LEU A 148 -22.23 16.32 16.98
N GLU A 149 -23.41 16.19 17.57
CA GLU A 149 -23.88 17.13 18.58
C GLU A 149 -23.58 16.53 19.95
N VAL A 150 -22.65 17.15 20.68
CA VAL A 150 -22.35 16.76 22.06
C VAL A 150 -23.31 17.51 22.96
N SER A 151 -24.34 16.82 23.44
CA SER A 151 -25.34 17.40 24.33
C SER A 151 -24.93 17.17 25.79
N PRO A 152 -24.89 18.23 26.63
CA PRO A 152 -24.51 18.12 28.04
C PRO A 152 -25.40 17.17 28.86
N GLU A 153 -26.59 16.85 28.36
CA GLU A 153 -27.65 16.17 29.12
C GLU A 153 -27.82 14.69 28.72
N SER A 154 -27.46 14.32 27.49
CA SER A 154 -27.74 12.99 26.92
C SER A 154 -26.52 12.29 26.28
N GLY A 155 -25.32 12.86 26.36
CA GLY A 155 -24.10 12.29 25.78
C GLY A 155 -23.87 12.68 24.32
N VAL A 156 -23.23 11.80 23.53
CA VAL A 156 -22.94 12.03 22.10
C VAL A 156 -24.18 11.68 21.26
N GLY A 157 -24.74 12.68 20.58
CA GLY A 157 -25.81 12.52 19.59
C GLY A 157 -25.30 12.56 18.15
N LEU A 158 -25.96 11.82 17.26
CA LEU A 158 -25.75 11.88 15.82
C LEU A 158 -26.98 12.52 15.17
N GLY A 159 -26.86 13.77 14.73
CA GLY A 159 -27.90 14.47 13.97
C GLY A 159 -27.67 14.30 12.47
N LEU A 160 -28.71 13.93 11.71
CA LEU A 160 -28.67 13.83 10.26
C LEU A 160 -29.57 14.92 9.67
N SER A 161 -29.02 15.85 8.89
CA SER A 161 -29.77 16.90 8.21
C SER A 161 -29.89 16.61 6.71
N LEU A 162 -31.12 16.66 6.18
CA LEU A 162 -31.42 16.55 4.75
C LEU A 162 -31.85 17.92 4.22
N PRO A 163 -31.08 18.57 3.34
CA PRO A 163 -31.55 19.74 2.63
C PRO A 163 -32.62 19.34 1.61
N VAL A 164 -33.88 19.64 1.89
CA VAL A 164 -34.99 19.48 0.93
C VAL A 164 -35.25 20.79 0.22
N ASN A 165 -34.97 20.83 -1.08
CA ASN A 165 -35.32 21.98 -1.91
C ASN A 165 -36.78 21.82 -2.41
N LEU A 166 -37.72 22.54 -1.78
CA LEU A 166 -39.16 22.35 -1.95
C LEU A 166 -39.77 23.06 -3.17
N PHE A 167 -38.98 23.82 -3.93
CA PHE A 167 -39.47 24.54 -5.11
C PHE A 167 -38.51 24.36 -6.29
N ARG A 168 -38.99 23.68 -7.32
CA ARG A 168 -38.44 23.64 -8.67
C ARG A 168 -39.44 24.26 -9.63
#